data_AF-A0A7W7HIY3-F1
#
_entry.id   AF-A0A7W7HIY3-F1
#
_cell.length_a   1.000
_cell.length_b   1.000
_cell.length_c   1.000
_cell.angle_alpha   90.00
_cell.angle_beta   90.00
_cell.angle_gamma   90.00
#
_symmetry.space_group_name_H-M   'P 1'
#
loop_
_entity.id
_entity.type
_entity.pdbx_description
1 polymer ?
#
loop_
_entity_poly.entity_id
_entity_poly.type
_entity_poly.pdbx_seq_one_letter_code
_entity_poly.pdbx_strand_id
1 'polypeptide(L)'
;MKWSRNATAYLGSVLVSSFGSNAMMLAAGIWVMALTGDSSLAAWVGFLVWAPTLAGPVIGAVVDRAPRRQRVMIGANTVMGLLLLLLLLVETDTQVWLIFAVMLCYGISFVILDAAENAVLPAAVPADQLGDLNGLRMSASEGVKLAAPLLGAGLFTWLGGAGVAVLDAATFFVAAALCLLIRPGRIEPTPAAEPWRQRIAEGARQLWRHPVLRRIILSTSSLMFLVGMAGTTVFAVVDEGLHRTPAFAGVLMTVQGAGSVAAGLLAGPLQRRMRPHVFAGTGIALFAAGAALRCLPSLTPVLVAALLAGLAAPWVLITGATVLQREIPAAYLGRVSGTVTLLSFAPGAIGQATGASLLAVADYRLLLGGAAVAGLATAVLCLRPVRAEAPAPVR
;
A
#
# COMPACT_ATOMS: atom_id res chain seq x y z
N MET A 1 -23.32 19.13 9.16
CA MET A 1 -22.00 19.32 9.82
C MET A 1 -21.20 20.29 8.96
N LYS A 2 -20.77 21.46 9.49
CA LYS A 2 -19.99 22.44 8.71
C LYS A 2 -18.50 22.14 8.91
N TRP A 3 -17.85 21.60 7.89
CA TRP A 3 -16.41 21.33 7.90
C TRP A 3 -15.60 22.62 7.99
N SER A 4 -14.48 22.59 8.72
CA SER A 4 -13.54 23.70 8.69
C SER A 4 -12.91 23.84 7.29
N ARG A 5 -12.59 25.08 6.89
CA ARG A 5 -11.91 25.37 5.62
C ARG A 5 -10.60 24.58 5.47
N ASN A 6 -9.87 24.40 6.56
CA ASN A 6 -8.64 23.61 6.60
C ASN A 6 -8.92 22.13 6.28
N ALA A 7 -9.95 21.54 6.89
CA ALA A 7 -10.33 20.16 6.64
C ALA A 7 -10.77 19.92 5.18
N THR A 8 -11.56 20.83 4.61
CA THR A 8 -11.97 20.74 3.20
C THR A 8 -10.79 20.89 2.24
N ALA A 9 -9.91 21.88 2.47
CA ALA A 9 -8.74 22.10 1.62
C ALA A 9 -7.78 20.89 1.66
N TYR A 10 -7.55 20.34 2.86
CA TYR A 10 -6.71 19.16 3.03
C TYR A 10 -7.30 17.90 2.39
N LEU A 11 -8.61 17.65 2.59
CA LEU A 11 -9.26 16.51 1.95
C LEU A 11 -9.18 16.63 0.43
N GLY A 12 -9.45 17.82 -0.11
CA GLY A 12 -9.30 18.10 -1.53
C GLY A 12 -7.88 17.82 -2.04
N SER A 13 -6.84 18.26 -1.31
CA SER A 13 -5.45 18.02 -1.71
C SER A 13 -5.12 16.53 -1.77
N VAL A 14 -5.51 15.77 -0.75
CA VAL A 14 -5.21 14.33 -0.67
C VAL A 14 -5.94 13.56 -1.76
N LEU A 15 -7.20 13.87 -2.05
CA LEU A 15 -7.98 13.15 -3.05
C LEU A 15 -7.49 13.42 -4.47
N VAL A 16 -7.22 14.68 -4.78
CA VAL A 16 -6.73 15.09 -6.09
C VAL A 16 -5.36 14.46 -6.37
N SER A 17 -4.41 14.58 -5.43
CA SER A 17 -3.08 13.97 -5.60
C SER A 17 -3.15 12.45 -5.61
N SER A 18 -3.92 11.81 -4.71
CA SER A 18 -4.02 10.34 -4.65
C SER A 18 -4.57 9.75 -5.95
N PHE A 19 -5.52 10.42 -6.58
CA PHE A 19 -6.07 9.98 -7.87
C PHE A 19 -4.98 9.99 -8.95
N GLY A 20 -4.29 11.12 -9.11
CA GLY A 20 -3.16 11.24 -10.03
C GLY A 20 -2.09 10.18 -9.77
N SER A 21 -1.73 9.96 -8.51
CA SER A 21 -0.74 8.97 -8.11
C SER A 21 -1.08 7.54 -8.47
N ASN A 22 -2.29 7.10 -8.16
CA ASN A 22 -2.68 5.72 -8.44
C ASN A 22 -2.80 5.48 -9.95
N ALA A 23 -3.28 6.48 -10.71
CA ALA A 23 -3.32 6.41 -12.16
C ALA A 23 -1.91 6.37 -12.75
N MET A 24 -1.01 7.24 -12.31
CA MET A 24 0.36 7.35 -12.81
C MET A 24 1.21 6.12 -12.46
N MET A 25 1.06 5.56 -11.27
CA MET A 25 1.79 4.35 -10.87
C MET A 25 1.47 3.16 -11.78
N LEU A 26 0.19 2.97 -12.13
CA LEU A 26 -0.19 1.93 -13.09
C LEU A 26 0.25 2.29 -14.52
N ALA A 27 0.02 3.54 -14.93
CA ALA A 27 0.40 4.02 -16.25
C ALA A 27 1.91 3.90 -16.49
N ALA A 28 2.75 4.17 -15.49
CA ALA A 28 4.20 4.00 -15.57
C ALA A 28 4.59 2.54 -15.82
N GLY A 29 3.96 1.57 -15.13
CA GLY A 29 4.18 0.15 -15.38
C GLY A 29 3.78 -0.26 -16.80
N ILE A 30 2.60 0.19 -17.26
CA ILE A 30 2.13 -0.02 -18.63
C ILE A 30 3.08 0.64 -19.65
N TRP A 31 3.58 1.84 -19.35
CA TRP A 31 4.46 2.62 -20.22
C TRP A 31 5.81 1.93 -20.40
N VAL A 32 6.42 1.47 -19.31
CA VAL A 32 7.67 0.70 -19.37
C VAL A 32 7.44 -0.56 -20.20
N MET A 33 6.38 -1.32 -19.92
CA MET A 33 6.03 -2.52 -20.70
C MET A 33 5.84 -2.21 -22.18
N ALA A 34 5.19 -1.09 -22.53
CA ALA A 34 4.96 -0.69 -23.91
C ALA A 34 6.24 -0.26 -24.65
N LEU A 35 7.22 0.32 -23.94
CA LEU A 35 8.50 0.74 -24.52
C LEU A 35 9.49 -0.41 -24.64
N THR A 36 9.56 -1.31 -23.65
CA THR A 36 10.62 -2.32 -23.56
C THR A 36 10.17 -3.73 -23.94
N GLY A 37 8.86 -4.02 -23.84
CA GLY A 37 8.34 -5.38 -23.95
C GLY A 37 8.72 -6.30 -22.78
N ASP A 38 9.30 -5.75 -21.69
CA ASP A 38 9.85 -6.52 -20.57
C ASP A 38 8.98 -6.35 -19.31
N SER A 39 8.36 -7.45 -18.89
CA SER A 39 7.48 -7.51 -17.73
C SER A 39 8.23 -7.39 -16.39
N SER A 40 9.51 -7.76 -16.34
CA SER A 40 10.38 -7.55 -15.17
C SER A 40 10.68 -6.05 -14.98
N LEU A 41 11.02 -5.33 -16.06
CA LEU A 41 11.23 -3.88 -16.00
C LEU A 41 9.97 -3.13 -15.57
N ALA A 42 8.79 -3.57 -16.02
CA ALA A 42 7.52 -3.01 -15.56
C ALA A 42 7.26 -3.28 -14.05
N ALA A 43 7.67 -4.45 -13.53
CA ALA A 43 7.55 -4.77 -12.11
C ALA A 43 8.46 -3.89 -11.21
N TRP A 44 9.62 -3.47 -11.72
CA TRP A 44 10.54 -2.57 -10.99
C TRP A 44 9.91 -1.20 -10.69
N VAL A 45 8.96 -0.72 -11.50
CA VAL A 45 8.20 0.51 -11.23
C VAL A 45 7.55 0.47 -9.85
N GLY A 46 6.84 -0.63 -9.55
CA GLY A 46 6.19 -0.80 -8.25
C GLY A 46 7.20 -0.83 -7.11
N PHE A 47 8.30 -1.58 -7.27
CA PHE A 47 9.36 -1.63 -6.27
C PHE A 47 9.94 -0.23 -5.98
N LEU A 48 10.22 0.58 -6.99
CA LEU A 48 10.83 1.91 -6.82
C LEU A 48 9.91 2.89 -6.09
N VAL A 49 8.59 2.79 -6.28
CA VAL A 49 7.62 3.58 -5.52
C VAL A 49 7.61 3.18 -4.04
N TRP A 50 7.74 1.89 -3.73
CA TRP A 50 7.66 1.41 -2.35
C TRP A 50 9.00 1.37 -1.62
N ALA A 51 10.13 1.26 -2.31
CA ALA A 51 11.46 1.13 -1.73
C ALA A 51 11.82 2.26 -0.73
N PRO A 52 11.48 3.54 -0.96
CA PRO A 52 11.76 4.61 -0.01
C PRO A 52 11.09 4.44 1.36
N THR A 53 10.00 3.68 1.44
CA THR A 53 9.32 3.40 2.73
C THR A 53 10.21 2.62 3.69
N LEU A 54 11.18 1.84 3.20
CA LEU A 54 12.19 1.17 4.01
C LEU A 54 13.14 2.17 4.70
N ALA A 55 13.38 3.31 4.05
CA ALA A 55 14.11 4.45 4.61
C ALA A 55 13.19 5.46 5.31
N GLY A 56 11.90 5.13 5.48
CA GLY A 56 10.86 5.95 6.08
C GLY A 56 11.27 6.67 7.36
N PRO A 57 11.85 5.98 8.36
CA PRO A 57 12.29 6.60 9.61
C PRO A 57 13.36 7.68 9.43
N VAL A 58 14.26 7.50 8.47
CA VAL A 58 15.35 8.46 8.21
C VAL A 58 14.79 9.69 7.51
N ILE A 59 13.97 9.48 6.48
CA ILE A 59 13.33 10.57 5.72
C ILE A 59 12.37 11.35 6.64
N GLY A 60 11.56 10.66 7.46
CA GLY A 60 10.68 11.28 8.44
C GLY A 60 11.42 12.11 9.49
N ALA A 61 12.56 11.61 10.00
CA ALA A 61 13.39 12.36 10.95
C ALA A 61 13.95 13.67 10.36
N VAL A 62 14.21 13.71 9.04
CA VAL A 62 14.61 14.94 8.34
C VAL A 62 13.44 15.92 8.30
N VAL A 63 12.22 15.45 7.99
CA VAL A 63 10.99 16.28 7.98
C VAL A 63 10.65 16.80 9.38
N ASP A 64 10.86 16.00 10.42
CA ASP A 64 10.56 16.39 11.80
C ASP A 64 11.39 17.57 12.28
N ARG A 65 12.62 17.73 11.77
CA ARG A 65 13.51 18.86 12.06
C ARG A 65 13.10 20.14 11.33
N ALA A 66 12.20 20.06 10.35
CA ALA A 66 11.79 21.22 9.59
C ALA A 66 10.88 22.14 10.45
N PRO A 67 11.25 23.43 10.64
CA PRO A 67 10.50 24.34 11.51
C PRO A 67 9.10 24.70 10.95
N ARG A 68 8.87 24.48 9.65
CA ARG A 68 7.60 24.79 8.96
C ARG A 68 7.18 23.61 8.10
N ARG A 69 6.67 22.54 8.72
CA ARG A 69 6.24 21.29 8.04
C ARG A 69 5.20 21.52 6.94
N GLN A 70 4.37 22.56 7.03
CA GLN A 70 3.49 22.98 5.93
C GLN A 70 4.27 23.35 4.65
N ARG A 71 5.40 24.05 4.77
CA ARG A 71 6.24 24.41 3.61
C ARG A 71 6.88 23.17 2.99
N VAL A 72 7.17 22.16 3.80
CA VAL A 72 7.64 20.86 3.32
C VAL A 72 6.54 20.19 2.48
N MET A 73 5.28 20.19 2.93
CA MET A 73 4.17 19.64 2.13
C MET A 73 4.00 20.37 0.79
N ILE A 74 4.02 21.70 0.80
CA ILE A 74 3.87 22.50 -0.43
C ILE A 74 5.07 22.25 -1.36
N GLY A 75 6.28 22.27 -0.82
CA GLY A 75 7.51 22.03 -1.56
C GLY A 75 7.55 20.63 -2.18
N ALA A 76 7.20 19.59 -1.42
CA ALA A 76 7.15 18.21 -1.89
C ALA A 76 6.16 18.05 -3.04
N ASN A 77 4.93 18.57 -2.91
CA ASN A 77 3.95 18.55 -4.00
C ASN A 77 4.45 19.32 -5.24
N THR A 78 5.02 20.52 -5.05
CA THR A 78 5.50 21.35 -6.16
C THR A 78 6.67 20.69 -6.91
N VAL A 79 7.65 20.18 -6.17
CA VAL A 79 8.81 19.47 -6.73
C VAL A 79 8.35 18.22 -7.46
N MET A 80 7.43 17.45 -6.89
CA MET A 80 6.91 16.24 -7.54
C MET A 80 6.17 16.58 -8.84
N GLY A 81 5.35 17.63 -8.84
CA GLY A 81 4.69 18.13 -10.06
C GLY A 81 5.70 18.50 -11.16
N LEU A 82 6.82 19.14 -10.81
CA LEU A 82 7.89 19.47 -11.76
C LEU A 82 8.64 18.22 -12.25
N LEU A 83 8.93 17.27 -11.36
CA LEU A 83 9.61 16.02 -11.70
C LEU A 83 8.78 15.16 -12.67
N LEU A 84 7.45 15.15 -12.52
CA LEU A 84 6.56 14.46 -13.46
C LEU A 84 6.61 15.04 -14.87
N LEU A 85 6.84 16.35 -15.01
CA LEU A 85 7.01 16.96 -16.34
C LEU A 85 8.28 16.49 -17.05
N LEU A 86 9.30 15.98 -16.32
CA LEU A 86 10.48 15.37 -16.95
C LEU A 86 10.11 14.11 -17.76
N LEU A 87 8.98 13.47 -17.46
CA LEU A 87 8.51 12.30 -18.22
C LEU A 87 8.03 12.66 -19.62
N LEU A 88 7.81 13.95 -19.93
CA LEU A 88 7.56 14.41 -21.29
C LEU A 88 8.74 14.18 -22.22
N LEU A 89 9.95 13.98 -21.67
CA LEU A 89 11.16 13.68 -22.43
C LEU A 89 11.27 12.20 -22.81
N VAL A 90 10.33 11.35 -22.37
CA VAL A 90 10.37 9.90 -22.61
C VAL A 90 9.60 9.57 -23.89
N GLU A 91 10.36 9.28 -24.94
CA GLU A 91 9.85 8.85 -26.26
C GLU A 91 10.25 7.41 -26.57
N THR A 92 11.43 6.97 -26.11
CA THR A 92 12.01 5.66 -26.44
C THR A 92 12.44 4.86 -25.21
N ASP A 93 12.74 3.58 -25.42
CA ASP A 93 13.26 2.64 -24.41
C ASP A 93 14.54 3.13 -23.70
N THR A 94 15.44 3.82 -24.40
CA THR A 94 16.69 4.37 -23.85
C THR A 94 16.47 5.36 -22.71
N GLN A 95 15.26 5.90 -22.56
CA GLN A 95 14.89 6.92 -21.56
C GLN A 95 14.08 6.34 -20.41
N VAL A 96 13.83 5.03 -20.36
CA VAL A 96 13.07 4.35 -19.29
C VAL A 96 13.63 4.62 -17.90
N TRP A 97 14.93 4.89 -17.78
CA TRP A 97 15.55 5.30 -16.53
C TRP A 97 14.94 6.58 -15.92
N LEU A 98 14.39 7.50 -16.73
CA LEU A 98 13.66 8.68 -16.25
C LEU A 98 12.38 8.28 -15.52
N ILE A 99 11.64 7.30 -16.06
CA ILE A 99 10.46 6.74 -15.39
C ILE A 99 10.88 6.18 -14.03
N PHE A 100 11.94 5.38 -13.98
CA PHE A 100 12.45 4.82 -12.73
C PHE A 100 12.88 5.89 -11.72
N ALA A 101 13.62 6.91 -12.15
CA ALA A 101 14.04 8.01 -11.29
C ALA A 101 12.84 8.77 -10.71
N VAL A 102 11.84 9.09 -11.53
CA VAL A 102 10.63 9.80 -11.08
C VAL A 102 9.78 8.93 -10.15
N MET A 103 9.66 7.62 -10.42
CA MET A 103 8.94 6.69 -9.54
C MET A 103 9.61 6.51 -8.18
N LEU A 104 10.95 6.53 -8.13
CA LEU A 104 11.68 6.58 -6.86
C LEU A 104 11.42 7.89 -6.10
N CYS A 105 11.44 9.03 -6.79
CA CYS A 105 11.07 10.32 -6.21
C CYS A 105 9.62 10.35 -5.73
N TYR A 106 8.72 9.60 -6.38
CA TYR A 106 7.35 9.38 -5.95
C TYR A 106 7.29 8.77 -4.55
N GLY A 107 8.01 7.66 -4.35
CA GLY A 107 8.08 6.99 -3.05
C GLY A 107 8.66 7.87 -1.96
N ILE A 108 9.72 8.64 -2.27
CA ILE A 108 10.30 9.61 -1.32
C ILE A 108 9.27 10.68 -0.96
N SER A 109 8.56 11.22 -1.96
CA SER A 109 7.53 12.24 -1.76
C SER A 109 6.38 11.72 -0.89
N PHE A 110 5.96 10.46 -1.08
CA PHE A 110 4.96 9.84 -0.21
C PHE A 110 5.38 9.81 1.26
N VAL A 111 6.62 9.39 1.53
CA VAL A 111 7.15 9.34 2.90
C VAL A 111 7.24 10.75 3.52
N ILE A 112 7.68 11.74 2.73
CA ILE A 112 7.77 13.13 3.18
C ILE A 112 6.40 13.71 3.48
N LEU A 113 5.43 13.51 2.58
CA LEU A 113 4.07 14.01 2.72
C LEU A 113 3.38 13.38 3.93
N ASP A 114 3.49 12.06 4.11
CA ASP A 114 2.94 11.37 5.27
C ASP A 114 3.51 11.89 6.59
N ALA A 115 4.83 12.06 6.68
CA ALA A 115 5.48 12.62 7.87
C ALA A 115 5.02 14.06 8.18
N ALA A 116 4.95 14.91 7.15
CA ALA A 116 4.53 16.30 7.32
C ALA A 116 3.05 16.41 7.69
N GLU A 117 2.20 15.58 7.08
CA GLU A 117 0.76 15.51 7.30
C GLU A 117 0.40 15.11 8.72
N ASN A 118 1.08 14.10 9.27
CA ASN A 118 0.89 13.65 10.65
C ASN A 118 1.13 14.77 11.70
N ALA A 119 1.87 15.81 11.34
CA ALA A 119 2.11 16.97 12.20
C ALA A 119 1.20 18.17 11.88
N VAL A 120 0.97 18.45 10.60
CA VAL A 120 0.20 19.62 10.16
C VAL A 120 -1.30 19.41 10.42
N LEU A 121 -1.81 18.20 10.22
CA LEU A 121 -3.23 17.94 10.28
C LEU A 121 -3.83 18.11 11.68
N PRO A 122 -3.26 17.53 12.76
CA PRO A 122 -3.78 17.75 14.11
C PRO A 122 -3.71 19.20 14.58
N ALA A 123 -2.76 19.98 14.04
CA ALA A 123 -2.62 21.41 14.35
C ALA A 123 -3.56 22.30 13.52
N ALA A 124 -4.08 21.82 12.38
CA ALA A 124 -4.88 22.59 11.45
C ALA A 124 -6.39 22.33 11.58
N VAL A 125 -6.81 21.20 12.15
CA VAL A 125 -8.21 20.78 12.20
C VAL A 125 -8.67 20.60 13.65
N PRO A 126 -9.89 21.08 14.01
CA PRO A 126 -10.47 20.86 15.33
C PRO A 126 -10.52 19.37 15.72
N ALA A 127 -10.24 19.05 16.98
CA ALA A 127 -10.11 17.67 17.46
C ALA A 127 -11.40 16.84 17.27
N ASP A 128 -12.57 17.48 17.35
CA ASP A 128 -13.88 16.88 17.10
C ASP A 128 -14.09 16.47 15.64
N GLN A 129 -13.37 17.08 14.70
CA GLN A 129 -13.46 16.78 13.26
C GLN A 129 -12.41 15.77 12.80
N LEU A 130 -11.34 15.54 13.57
CA LEU A 130 -10.23 14.67 13.16
C LEU A 130 -10.67 13.21 12.91
N GLY A 131 -11.59 12.70 13.72
CA GLY A 131 -12.14 11.34 13.54
C GLY A 131 -12.88 11.20 12.22
N ASP A 132 -13.83 12.09 11.96
CA ASP A 132 -14.61 12.10 10.72
C ASP A 132 -13.72 12.34 9.50
N LEU A 133 -12.71 13.22 9.62
CA LEU A 133 -11.79 13.54 8.54
C LEU A 133 -10.95 12.32 8.15
N ASN A 134 -10.41 11.62 9.16
CA ASN A 134 -9.65 10.39 8.94
C ASN A 134 -10.52 9.29 8.34
N GLY A 135 -11.77 9.15 8.82
CA GLY A 135 -12.73 8.21 8.25
C GLY A 135 -13.01 8.50 6.78
N LEU A 136 -13.31 9.75 6.43
CA LEU A 136 -13.59 10.17 5.06
C LEU A 136 -12.36 10.03 4.15
N ARG A 137 -11.17 10.40 4.64
CA ARG A 137 -9.89 10.19 3.95
C ARG A 137 -9.68 8.72 3.63
N MET A 138 -9.89 7.84 4.62
CA MET A 138 -9.74 6.40 4.44
C MET A 138 -10.72 5.86 3.39
N SER A 139 -12.02 6.18 3.53
CA SER A 139 -13.04 5.74 2.57
C SER A 139 -12.76 6.22 1.15
N ALA A 140 -12.33 7.46 1.00
CA ALA A 140 -12.09 8.05 -0.29
C ALA A 140 -10.76 7.56 -0.90
N SER A 141 -9.72 7.29 -0.09
CA SER A 141 -8.49 6.61 -0.54
C SER A 141 -8.79 5.21 -1.08
N GLU A 142 -9.62 4.43 -0.38
CA GLU A 142 -10.08 3.13 -0.89
C GLU A 142 -10.92 3.28 -2.17
N GLY A 143 -11.79 4.29 -2.24
CA GLY A 143 -12.53 4.64 -3.46
C GLY A 143 -11.62 4.91 -4.66
N VAL A 144 -10.56 5.70 -4.45
CA VAL A 144 -9.54 5.99 -5.47
C VAL A 144 -8.82 4.72 -5.90
N LYS A 145 -8.41 3.84 -4.97
CA LYS A 145 -7.75 2.57 -5.31
C LYS A 145 -8.59 1.65 -6.21
N LEU A 146 -9.92 1.78 -6.18
CA LEU A 146 -10.84 1.00 -7.03
C LEU A 146 -10.91 1.55 -8.46
N ALA A 147 -11.08 2.87 -8.55
CA ALA A 147 -11.39 3.55 -9.80
C ALA A 147 -10.14 3.95 -10.57
N ALA A 148 -9.08 4.37 -9.85
CA ALA A 148 -7.87 4.90 -10.45
C ALA A 148 -7.10 3.91 -11.33
N PRO A 149 -7.04 2.59 -11.04
CA PRO A 149 -6.42 1.64 -11.97
C PRO A 149 -7.14 1.56 -13.32
N LEU A 150 -8.48 1.43 -13.31
CA LEU A 150 -9.26 1.39 -14.56
C LEU A 150 -9.14 2.71 -15.33
N LEU A 151 -9.32 3.82 -14.63
CA LEU A 151 -9.25 5.16 -15.22
C LEU A 151 -7.83 5.48 -15.68
N GLY A 152 -6.80 5.11 -14.92
CA GLY A 152 -5.39 5.30 -15.27
C GLY A 152 -4.97 4.49 -16.49
N ALA A 153 -5.39 3.22 -16.58
CA ALA A 153 -5.19 2.41 -17.78
C ALA A 153 -5.92 3.02 -18.99
N GLY A 154 -7.17 3.45 -18.82
CA GLY A 154 -7.94 4.14 -19.87
C GLY A 154 -7.31 5.46 -20.32
N LEU A 155 -6.88 6.29 -19.37
CA LEU A 155 -6.18 7.54 -19.62
C LEU A 155 -4.87 7.30 -20.35
N PHE A 156 -4.11 6.27 -19.97
CA PHE A 156 -2.90 5.88 -20.70
C PHE A 156 -3.22 5.47 -22.14
N THR A 157 -4.27 4.67 -22.37
CA THR A 157 -4.65 4.29 -23.74
C THR A 157 -5.10 5.47 -24.60
N TRP A 158 -5.66 6.52 -24.00
CA TRP A 158 -6.19 7.67 -24.72
C TRP A 158 -5.16 8.80 -24.91
N LEU A 159 -4.41 9.13 -23.86
CA LEU A 159 -3.50 10.27 -23.81
C LEU A 159 -2.02 9.87 -23.87
N GLY A 160 -1.71 8.57 -23.80
CA GLY A 160 -0.35 8.06 -23.64
C GLY A 160 0.24 8.34 -22.25
N GLY A 161 1.47 7.88 -22.03
CA GLY A 161 2.17 8.08 -20.77
C GLY A 161 2.44 9.55 -20.44
N ALA A 162 2.84 10.33 -21.44
CA ALA A 162 3.10 11.77 -21.30
C ALA A 162 1.84 12.53 -20.86
N GLY A 163 0.67 12.20 -21.41
CA GLY A 163 -0.59 12.83 -21.02
C GLY A 163 -1.01 12.49 -19.59
N VAL A 164 -0.82 11.25 -19.14
CA VAL A 164 -1.05 10.87 -17.74
C VAL A 164 -0.08 11.59 -16.81
N ALA A 165 1.18 11.74 -17.19
CA ALA A 165 2.17 12.48 -16.41
C ALA A 165 1.82 13.97 -16.25
N VAL A 166 1.31 14.62 -17.31
CA VAL A 166 0.82 16.01 -17.23
C VAL A 166 -0.41 16.12 -16.33
N LEU A 167 -1.35 15.18 -16.43
CA LEU A 167 -2.51 15.14 -15.55
C LEU A 167 -2.08 15.00 -14.09
N ASP A 168 -1.19 14.06 -13.79
CA ASP A 168 -0.68 13.84 -12.43
C ASP A 168 0.09 15.08 -11.92
N ALA A 169 0.95 15.68 -12.75
CA ALA A 169 1.64 16.93 -12.43
C ALA A 169 0.65 18.04 -12.06
N ALA A 170 -0.43 18.20 -12.83
CA ALA A 170 -1.49 19.15 -12.52
C ALA A 170 -2.16 18.82 -11.17
N THR A 171 -2.39 17.55 -10.85
CA THR A 171 -2.95 17.17 -9.54
C THR A 171 -2.04 17.57 -8.38
N PHE A 172 -0.72 17.43 -8.53
CA PHE A 172 0.25 17.87 -7.54
C PHE A 172 0.31 19.39 -7.38
N PHE A 173 0.23 20.15 -8.48
CA PHE A 173 0.15 21.62 -8.39
C PHE A 173 -1.14 22.08 -7.72
N VAL A 174 -2.27 21.43 -8.02
CA VAL A 174 -3.54 21.69 -7.33
C VAL A 174 -3.43 21.33 -5.85
N ALA A 175 -2.83 20.20 -5.49
CA ALA A 175 -2.60 19.81 -4.11
C ALA A 175 -1.71 20.82 -3.38
N ALA A 176 -0.61 21.28 -4.00
CA ALA A 176 0.24 22.33 -3.46
C ALA A 176 -0.54 23.64 -3.23
N ALA A 177 -1.38 24.04 -4.18
CA ALA A 177 -2.23 25.23 -4.07
C ALA A 177 -3.27 25.11 -2.94
N LEU A 178 -3.89 23.93 -2.78
CA LEU A 178 -4.80 23.66 -1.67
C LEU A 178 -4.07 23.65 -0.32
N CYS A 179 -2.83 23.15 -0.25
CA CYS A 179 -1.99 23.22 0.94
C CYS A 179 -1.64 24.67 1.36
N LEU A 180 -1.60 25.63 0.42
CA LEU A 180 -1.44 27.06 0.74
C LEU A 180 -2.66 27.63 1.49
N LEU A 181 -3.85 27.03 1.32
CA LEU A 181 -5.07 27.47 1.99
C LEU A 181 -5.16 26.97 3.45
N ILE A 182 -4.38 25.96 3.82
CA ILE A 182 -4.32 25.40 5.16
C ILE A 182 -3.59 26.39 6.07
N ARG A 183 -4.19 26.74 7.21
CA ARG A 183 -3.54 27.56 8.24
C ARG A 183 -3.39 26.74 9.52
N PRO A 184 -2.26 26.03 9.71
CA PRO A 184 -2.03 25.29 10.93
C PRO A 184 -1.85 26.25 12.11
N GLY A 185 -2.37 25.85 13.27
CA GLY A 185 -2.05 26.48 14.54
C GLY A 185 -0.58 26.28 14.92
N ARG A 186 -0.20 26.74 16.12
CA ARG A 186 1.17 26.55 16.63
C ARG A 186 1.45 25.06 16.78
N ILE A 187 2.34 24.53 15.95
CA ILE A 187 2.83 23.15 16.07
C ILE A 187 3.77 23.14 17.26
N GLU A 188 3.33 22.59 18.39
CA GLU A 188 4.22 22.38 19.53
C GLU A 188 5.29 21.35 19.16
N PRO A 189 6.57 21.57 19.58
CA PRO A 189 7.58 20.55 19.45
C PRO A 189 7.12 19.31 20.19
N THR A 190 6.88 18.22 19.46
CA THR A 190 6.65 16.93 20.08
C THR A 190 7.89 16.60 20.91
N PRO A 191 7.76 16.14 22.17
CA PRO A 191 8.90 15.69 22.97
C PRO A 191 9.74 14.72 22.14
N ALA A 192 11.08 14.81 22.27
CA ALA A 192 11.99 13.91 21.56
C ALA A 192 11.52 12.47 21.75
N ALA A 193 10.98 11.88 20.67
CA ALA A 193 10.46 10.53 20.74
C ALA A 193 11.60 9.60 21.14
N GLU A 194 11.28 8.60 21.98
CA GLU A 194 12.19 7.50 22.30
C GLU A 194 12.88 7.01 21.00
N PRO A 195 14.18 6.71 21.04
CA PRO A 195 14.92 6.21 19.89
C PRO A 195 14.13 5.14 19.15
N TRP A 196 13.92 5.33 17.84
CA TRP A 196 13.16 4.42 16.97
C TRP A 196 13.51 2.94 17.19
N ARG A 197 14.81 2.65 17.36
CA ARG A 197 15.30 1.29 17.64
C ARG A 197 14.77 0.74 18.97
N GLN A 198 14.71 1.55 20.01
CA GLN A 198 14.15 1.17 21.31
C GLN A 198 12.65 0.94 21.20
N ARG A 199 11.91 1.82 20.50
CA ARG A 199 10.47 1.63 20.25
C ARG A 199 10.17 0.34 19.49
N ILE A 200 10.93 0.02 18.44
CA ILE A 200 10.77 -1.27 17.74
C ILE A 200 11.12 -2.43 18.66
N ALA A 201 12.25 -2.37 19.36
CA ALA A 201 12.71 -3.45 20.20
C ALA A 201 11.71 -3.77 21.32
N GLU A 202 11.11 -2.74 21.92
CA GLU A 202 10.06 -2.90 22.93
C GLU A 202 8.76 -3.42 22.33
N GLY A 203 8.30 -2.85 21.20
CA GLY A 203 7.10 -3.35 20.51
C GLY A 203 7.25 -4.80 20.05
N ALA A 204 8.44 -5.18 19.60
CA ALA A 204 8.77 -6.56 19.24
C ALA A 204 8.78 -7.43 20.48
N ARG A 205 9.44 -7.02 21.57
CA ARG A 205 9.48 -7.78 22.83
C ARG A 205 8.08 -8.03 23.38
N GLN A 206 7.20 -7.03 23.37
CA GLN A 206 5.80 -7.17 23.77
C GLN A 206 5.05 -8.12 22.83
N LEU A 207 5.25 -7.98 21.51
CA LEU A 207 4.68 -8.90 20.53
C LEU A 207 5.08 -10.36 20.78
N TRP A 208 6.36 -10.62 21.04
CA TRP A 208 6.89 -11.96 21.28
C TRP A 208 6.37 -12.59 22.57
N ARG A 209 5.84 -11.81 23.52
CA ARG A 209 5.20 -12.28 24.76
C ARG A 209 3.77 -12.77 24.56
N HIS A 210 3.06 -12.32 23.51
CA HIS A 210 1.69 -12.71 23.22
C HIS A 210 1.65 -13.76 22.09
N PRO A 211 1.49 -15.07 22.40
CA PRO A 211 1.60 -16.14 21.40
C PRO A 211 0.55 -16.04 20.27
N VAL A 212 -0.65 -15.55 20.59
CA VAL A 212 -1.73 -15.32 19.61
C VAL A 212 -1.37 -14.18 18.65
N LEU A 213 -0.90 -13.05 19.19
CA LEU A 213 -0.51 -11.88 18.40
C LEU A 213 0.71 -12.21 17.51
N ARG A 214 1.72 -12.88 18.06
CA ARG A 214 2.89 -13.36 17.32
C ARG A 214 2.48 -14.20 16.10
N ARG A 215 1.60 -15.18 16.29
CA ARG A 215 1.20 -16.08 15.21
C ARG A 215 0.43 -15.36 14.10
N ILE A 216 -0.46 -14.44 14.48
CA ILE A 216 -1.22 -13.65 13.50
C ILE A 216 -0.29 -12.74 12.73
N ILE A 217 0.63 -12.03 13.39
CA ILE A 217 1.59 -11.16 12.70
C ILE A 217 2.49 -11.96 11.78
N LEU A 218 3.04 -13.10 12.21
CA LEU A 218 3.83 -13.96 11.32
C LEU A 218 3.04 -14.41 10.10
N SER A 219 1.77 -14.78 10.29
CA SER A 219 0.87 -15.17 9.18
C SER A 219 0.60 -14.00 8.23
N THR A 220 0.39 -12.80 8.78
CA THR A 220 0.23 -11.55 8.01
C THR A 220 1.50 -11.20 7.25
N SER A 221 2.67 -11.26 7.88
CA SER A 221 3.98 -11.02 7.28
C SER A 221 4.22 -11.98 6.11
N SER A 222 3.96 -13.28 6.31
CA SER A 222 4.05 -14.28 5.24
C SER A 222 3.09 -13.96 4.09
N LEU A 223 1.82 -13.64 4.39
CA LEU A 223 0.87 -13.28 3.34
C LEU A 223 1.32 -12.03 2.57
N MET A 224 1.76 -10.97 3.25
CA MET A 224 2.17 -9.72 2.60
C MET A 224 3.40 -9.94 1.70
N PHE A 225 4.35 -10.77 2.12
CA PHE A 225 5.46 -11.19 1.26
C PHE A 225 4.95 -11.88 -0.02
N LEU A 226 4.04 -12.86 0.13
CA LEU A 226 3.49 -13.60 -1.00
C LEU A 226 2.65 -12.72 -1.93
N VAL A 227 1.84 -11.80 -1.37
CA VAL A 227 1.07 -10.80 -2.13
C VAL A 227 2.00 -9.87 -2.89
N GLY A 228 3.08 -9.38 -2.25
CA GLY A 228 4.09 -8.55 -2.89
C GLY A 228 4.73 -9.26 -4.08
N MET A 229 5.15 -10.51 -3.88
CA MET A 229 5.73 -11.34 -4.95
C MET A 229 4.73 -11.60 -6.08
N ALA A 230 3.51 -12.03 -5.78
CA ALA A 230 2.46 -12.29 -6.77
C ALA A 230 1.93 -11.01 -7.44
N GLY A 231 2.17 -9.83 -6.86
CA GLY A 231 1.86 -8.54 -7.46
C GLY A 231 2.78 -8.20 -8.64
N THR A 232 4.04 -8.65 -8.59
CA THR A 232 5.02 -8.41 -9.67
C THR A 232 4.69 -9.17 -10.95
N THR A 233 3.97 -10.29 -10.84
CA THR A 233 3.63 -11.13 -11.99
C THR A 233 2.41 -10.63 -12.77
N VAL A 234 1.75 -9.54 -12.35
CA VAL A 234 0.50 -9.06 -12.98
C VAL A 234 0.69 -8.77 -14.47
N PHE A 235 1.78 -8.09 -14.87
CA PHE A 235 2.04 -7.81 -16.27
C PHE A 235 2.36 -9.07 -17.08
N ALA A 236 3.16 -9.99 -16.54
CA ALA A 236 3.45 -11.27 -17.19
C ALA A 236 2.20 -12.14 -17.36
N VAL A 237 1.30 -12.20 -16.36
CA VAL A 237 0.01 -12.91 -16.46
C VAL A 237 -0.86 -12.32 -17.56
N VAL A 238 -0.90 -10.99 -17.70
CA VAL A 238 -1.70 -10.29 -18.70
C VAL A 238 -1.14 -10.50 -20.12
N ASP A 239 0.16 -10.38 -20.27
CA ASP A 239 0.85 -10.45 -21.56
C ASP A 239 1.06 -11.92 -21.99
N GLU A 240 1.89 -12.67 -21.27
CA GLU A 240 2.24 -14.07 -21.62
C GLU A 240 1.10 -15.06 -21.36
N GLY A 241 0.31 -14.83 -20.31
CA GLY A 241 -0.78 -15.74 -19.91
C GLY A 241 -2.05 -15.53 -20.71
N LEU A 242 -2.54 -14.28 -20.76
CA LEU A 242 -3.82 -13.93 -21.38
C LEU A 242 -3.69 -13.36 -22.79
N HIS A 243 -2.48 -13.03 -23.26
CA HIS A 243 -2.22 -12.41 -24.56
C HIS A 243 -3.05 -11.14 -24.76
N ARG A 244 -3.09 -10.30 -23.71
CA ARG A 244 -3.82 -9.02 -23.69
C ARG A 244 -2.86 -7.87 -23.53
N THR A 245 -3.29 -6.71 -24.00
CA THR A 245 -2.55 -5.45 -23.81
C THR A 245 -2.27 -5.18 -22.32
N PRO A 246 -1.14 -4.57 -21.95
CA PRO A 246 -0.79 -4.29 -20.55
C PRO A 246 -1.85 -3.43 -19.81
N ALA A 247 -2.62 -2.62 -20.54
CA ALA A 247 -3.76 -1.87 -20.00
C ALA A 247 -4.82 -2.76 -19.32
N PHE A 248 -4.91 -4.05 -19.68
CA PHE A 248 -5.81 -5.00 -19.06
C PHE A 248 -5.46 -5.27 -17.57
N ALA A 249 -4.23 -4.95 -17.14
CA ALA A 249 -3.87 -4.95 -15.72
C ALA A 249 -4.79 -4.05 -14.88
N GLY A 250 -5.26 -2.92 -15.44
CA GLY A 250 -6.23 -2.04 -14.78
C GLY A 250 -7.55 -2.75 -14.46
N VAL A 251 -8.03 -3.62 -15.36
CA VAL A 251 -9.24 -4.44 -15.13
C VAL A 251 -9.03 -5.40 -13.97
N LEU A 252 -7.88 -6.09 -13.92
CA LEU A 252 -7.55 -7.01 -12.83
C LEU A 252 -7.47 -6.27 -11.48
N MET A 253 -6.86 -5.08 -11.45
CA MET A 253 -6.77 -4.27 -10.24
C MET A 253 -8.14 -3.76 -9.77
N THR A 254 -9.04 -3.39 -10.68
CA THR A 254 -10.41 -2.99 -10.31
C THR A 254 -11.23 -4.15 -9.77
N VAL A 255 -11.13 -5.34 -10.38
CA VAL A 255 -11.78 -6.55 -9.85
C VAL A 255 -11.20 -6.93 -8.48
N GLN A 256 -9.89 -6.84 -8.31
CA GLN A 256 -9.24 -7.02 -7.01
C GLN A 256 -9.75 -6.00 -5.98
N GLY A 257 -9.83 -4.73 -6.36
CA GLY A 257 -10.37 -3.71 -5.48
C GLY A 257 -11.83 -4.00 -5.08
N ALA A 258 -12.70 -4.42 -6.01
CA ALA A 258 -14.07 -4.81 -5.69
C ALA A 258 -14.11 -5.94 -4.65
N GLY A 259 -13.20 -6.91 -4.74
CA GLY A 259 -12.98 -7.94 -3.72
C GLY A 259 -12.58 -7.35 -2.36
N SER A 260 -11.74 -6.32 -2.33
CA SER A 260 -11.32 -5.62 -1.10
C SER A 260 -12.48 -4.90 -0.39
N VAL A 261 -13.35 -4.24 -1.15
CA VAL A 261 -14.58 -3.62 -0.63
C VAL A 261 -15.51 -4.68 -0.05
N ALA A 262 -15.75 -5.76 -0.82
CA ALA A 262 -16.56 -6.88 -0.35
C ALA A 262 -15.98 -7.48 0.94
N ALA A 263 -14.65 -7.60 1.03
CA ALA A 263 -13.99 -8.10 2.23
C ALA A 263 -14.25 -7.20 3.45
N GLY A 264 -14.16 -5.88 3.30
CA GLY A 264 -14.45 -4.93 4.39
C GLY A 264 -15.90 -5.02 4.89
N LEU A 265 -16.87 -5.08 3.98
CA LEU A 265 -18.30 -5.21 4.30
C LEU A 265 -18.61 -6.55 5.00
N LEU A 266 -17.95 -7.61 4.57
CA LEU A 266 -18.13 -8.96 5.09
C LEU A 266 -17.36 -9.20 6.40
N ALA A 267 -16.31 -8.43 6.69
CA ALA A 267 -15.44 -8.67 7.84
C ALA A 267 -16.18 -8.65 9.19
N GLY A 268 -17.04 -7.66 9.42
CA GLY A 268 -17.77 -7.51 10.69
C GLY A 268 -18.65 -8.72 11.03
N PRO A 269 -19.61 -9.10 10.16
CA PRO A 269 -20.45 -10.29 10.37
C PRO A 269 -19.67 -11.59 10.51
N LEU A 270 -18.63 -11.80 9.69
CA LEU A 270 -17.83 -13.03 9.72
C LEU A 270 -16.93 -13.11 10.96
N GLN A 271 -16.30 -12.01 11.40
CA GLN A 271 -15.49 -11.99 12.63
C GLN A 271 -16.32 -12.22 13.90
N ARG A 272 -17.63 -11.98 13.88
CA ARG A 272 -18.54 -12.34 14.99
C ARG A 272 -18.84 -13.84 15.04
N ARG A 273 -18.77 -14.53 13.90
CA ARG A 273 -19.10 -15.97 13.77
C ARG A 273 -17.86 -16.86 13.79
N MET A 274 -16.71 -16.33 13.39
CA MET A 274 -15.47 -17.09 13.22
C MET A 274 -14.42 -16.66 14.25
N ARG A 275 -13.60 -17.62 14.70
CA ARG A 275 -12.43 -17.30 15.52
C ARG A 275 -11.39 -16.53 14.68
N PRO A 276 -10.63 -15.58 15.26
CA PRO A 276 -9.67 -14.76 14.51
C PRO A 276 -8.70 -15.56 13.64
N HIS A 277 -8.11 -16.62 14.16
CA HIS A 277 -7.17 -17.48 13.41
C HIS A 277 -7.83 -18.24 12.26
N VAL A 278 -9.12 -18.61 12.39
CA VAL A 278 -9.86 -19.25 11.30
C VAL A 278 -10.13 -18.23 10.19
N PHE A 279 -10.56 -17.02 10.57
CA PHE A 279 -10.85 -15.95 9.62
C PHE A 279 -9.60 -15.50 8.84
N ALA A 280 -8.47 -15.29 9.52
CA ALA A 280 -7.18 -15.02 8.86
C ALA A 280 -6.71 -16.20 8.01
N GLY A 281 -6.79 -17.43 8.52
CA GLY A 281 -6.42 -18.64 7.78
C GLY A 281 -7.24 -18.85 6.51
N THR A 282 -8.55 -18.56 6.53
CA THR A 282 -9.39 -18.56 5.34
C THR A 282 -8.96 -17.50 4.32
N GLY A 283 -8.62 -16.28 4.76
CA GLY A 283 -8.09 -15.26 3.86
C GLY A 283 -6.81 -15.73 3.15
N ILE A 284 -5.86 -16.32 3.88
CA ILE A 284 -4.62 -16.86 3.31
C ILE A 284 -4.89 -18.02 2.34
N ALA A 285 -5.84 -18.90 2.66
CA ALA A 285 -6.25 -19.98 1.78
C ALA A 285 -6.87 -19.47 0.47
N LEU A 286 -7.71 -18.42 0.53
CA LEU A 286 -8.27 -17.77 -0.66
C LEU A 286 -7.18 -17.14 -1.52
N PHE A 287 -6.18 -16.50 -0.91
CA PHE A 287 -5.00 -16.01 -1.64
C PHE A 287 -4.26 -17.14 -2.34
N ALA A 288 -3.99 -18.25 -1.65
CA ALA A 288 -3.31 -19.41 -2.22
C ALA A 288 -4.07 -20.00 -3.41
N ALA A 289 -5.39 -20.12 -3.29
CA ALA A 289 -6.26 -20.56 -4.39
C ALA A 289 -6.22 -19.57 -5.57
N GLY A 290 -6.27 -18.26 -5.29
CA GLY A 290 -6.13 -17.22 -6.32
C GLY A 290 -4.78 -17.28 -7.04
N ALA A 291 -3.69 -17.47 -6.30
CA ALA A 291 -2.36 -17.63 -6.88
C ALA A 291 -2.28 -18.85 -7.82
N ALA A 292 -2.84 -19.99 -7.41
CA ALA A 292 -2.92 -21.19 -8.26
C ALA A 292 -3.79 -20.97 -9.51
N LEU A 293 -4.94 -20.29 -9.38
CA LEU A 293 -5.82 -19.98 -10.50
C LEU A 293 -5.16 -19.08 -11.55
N ARG A 294 -4.24 -18.19 -11.15
CA ARG A 294 -3.47 -17.35 -12.10
C ARG A 294 -2.48 -18.13 -12.95
N CYS A 295 -2.16 -19.38 -12.62
CA CYS A 295 -1.34 -20.24 -13.48
C CYS A 295 -2.12 -20.75 -14.70
N LEU A 296 -3.46 -20.70 -14.67
CA LEU A 296 -4.29 -21.14 -15.79
C LEU A 296 -4.34 -20.05 -16.87
N PRO A 297 -4.05 -20.36 -18.14
CA PRO A 297 -4.08 -19.41 -19.25
C PRO A 297 -5.51 -19.14 -19.72
N SER A 298 -6.40 -18.76 -18.80
CA SER A 298 -7.80 -18.48 -19.09
C SER A 298 -8.27 -17.26 -18.30
N LEU A 299 -9.11 -16.46 -18.96
CA LEU A 299 -9.58 -15.19 -18.42
C LEU A 299 -10.39 -15.37 -17.13
N THR A 300 -11.31 -16.34 -17.11
CA THR A 300 -12.22 -16.55 -15.97
C THR A 300 -11.46 -16.89 -14.68
N PRO A 301 -10.53 -17.87 -14.66
CA PRO A 301 -9.67 -18.12 -13.50
C PRO A 301 -8.89 -16.90 -13.03
N VAL A 302 -8.32 -16.10 -13.94
CA VAL A 302 -7.53 -14.91 -13.58
C VAL A 302 -8.39 -13.81 -12.96
N LEU A 303 -9.61 -13.60 -13.46
CA LEU A 303 -10.57 -12.66 -12.86
C LEU A 303 -11.03 -13.12 -11.47
N VAL A 304 -11.35 -14.40 -11.32
CA VAL A 304 -11.69 -14.99 -10.01
C VAL A 304 -10.51 -14.83 -9.05
N ALA A 305 -9.29 -15.11 -9.50
CA ALA A 305 -8.10 -14.94 -8.70
C ALA A 305 -7.86 -13.49 -8.24
N ALA A 306 -8.12 -12.52 -9.11
CA ALA A 306 -8.04 -11.11 -8.76
C ALA A 306 -9.03 -10.77 -7.63
N LEU A 307 -10.28 -11.22 -7.75
CA LEU A 307 -11.31 -11.06 -6.72
C LEU A 307 -10.90 -11.70 -5.38
N LEU A 308 -10.39 -12.94 -5.43
CA LEU A 308 -9.92 -13.68 -4.25
C LEU A 308 -8.73 -13.00 -3.56
N ALA A 309 -7.77 -12.49 -4.34
CA ALA A 309 -6.65 -11.72 -3.81
C ALA A 309 -7.14 -10.44 -3.11
N GLY A 310 -8.17 -9.80 -3.68
CA GLY A 310 -8.85 -8.65 -3.08
C GLY A 310 -9.51 -8.96 -1.74
N LEU A 311 -10.13 -10.14 -1.61
CA LEU A 311 -10.77 -10.58 -0.36
C LEU A 311 -9.74 -10.94 0.72
N ALA A 312 -8.65 -11.59 0.32
CA ALA A 312 -7.70 -12.23 1.22
C ALA A 312 -6.91 -11.24 2.10
N ALA A 313 -6.29 -10.22 1.50
CA ALA A 313 -5.40 -9.31 2.19
C ALA A 313 -6.12 -8.49 3.29
N PRO A 314 -7.29 -7.85 3.03
CA PRO A 314 -7.99 -7.09 4.05
C PRO A 314 -8.45 -7.95 5.22
N TRP A 315 -8.93 -9.18 4.99
CA TRP A 315 -9.36 -10.06 6.09
C TRP A 315 -8.24 -10.36 7.08
N VAL A 316 -7.03 -10.59 6.59
CA VAL A 316 -5.86 -10.86 7.43
C VAL A 316 -5.39 -9.60 8.14
N LEU A 317 -5.38 -8.45 7.46
CA LEU A 317 -5.02 -7.16 8.05
C LEU A 317 -6.01 -6.71 9.13
N ILE A 318 -7.32 -6.79 8.85
CA ILE A 318 -8.39 -6.47 9.82
C ILE A 318 -8.27 -7.41 11.04
N THR A 319 -7.97 -8.69 10.83
CA THR A 319 -7.75 -9.62 11.95
C THR A 319 -6.57 -9.22 12.81
N GLY A 320 -5.43 -8.88 12.20
CA GLY A 320 -4.24 -8.40 12.90
C GLY A 320 -4.53 -7.15 13.73
N ALA A 321 -5.23 -6.17 13.15
CA ALA A 321 -5.64 -4.96 13.83
C ALA A 321 -6.60 -5.26 15.00
N THR A 322 -7.62 -6.08 14.80
CA THR A 322 -8.60 -6.43 15.85
C THR A 322 -7.95 -7.16 17.01
N VAL A 323 -7.04 -8.11 16.76
CA VAL A 323 -6.34 -8.83 17.83
C VAL A 323 -5.37 -7.93 18.56
N LEU A 324 -4.63 -7.08 17.83
CA LEU A 324 -3.76 -6.09 18.45
C LEU A 324 -4.53 -5.18 19.42
N GLN A 325 -5.70 -4.68 18.99
CA GLN A 325 -6.53 -3.80 19.82
C GLN A 325 -7.16 -4.50 21.03
N ARG A 326 -7.40 -5.81 20.96
CA ARG A 326 -7.99 -6.59 22.06
C ARG A 326 -6.96 -7.04 23.10
N GLU A 327 -5.77 -7.43 22.65
CA GLU A 327 -4.75 -8.05 23.51
C GLU A 327 -3.81 -7.02 24.14
N ILE A 328 -3.62 -5.86 23.51
CA ILE A 328 -2.67 -4.84 23.99
C ILE A 328 -3.42 -3.72 24.71
N PRO A 329 -3.05 -3.39 25.96
CA PRO A 329 -3.63 -2.26 26.69
C PRO A 329 -3.46 -0.94 25.93
N ALA A 330 -4.46 -0.06 26.02
CA ALA A 330 -4.51 1.21 25.28
C ALA A 330 -3.24 2.06 25.46
N ALA A 331 -2.63 2.05 26.65
CA ALA A 331 -1.40 2.79 26.95
C ALA A 331 -0.18 2.38 26.11
N TYR A 332 -0.16 1.15 25.59
CA TYR A 332 0.95 0.61 24.79
C TYR A 332 0.60 0.43 23.32
N LEU A 333 -0.67 0.61 22.94
CA LEU A 333 -1.18 0.34 21.60
C LEU A 333 -0.44 1.15 20.53
N GLY A 334 -0.19 2.44 20.76
CA GLY A 334 0.55 3.29 19.83
C GLY A 334 2.03 2.89 19.65
N ARG A 335 2.67 2.35 20.70
CA ARG A 335 4.06 1.83 20.61
C ARG A 335 4.11 0.51 19.85
N VAL A 336 3.19 -0.41 20.12
CA VAL A 336 3.16 -1.75 19.50
C VAL A 336 2.65 -1.68 18.05
N SER A 337 1.70 -0.81 17.75
CA SER A 337 1.10 -0.64 16.42
C SER A 337 2.12 -0.27 15.34
N GLY A 338 3.09 0.60 15.65
CA GLY A 338 4.18 0.92 14.72
C GLY A 338 5.01 -0.31 14.35
N THR A 339 5.37 -1.13 15.35
CA THR A 339 6.11 -2.37 15.13
C THR A 339 5.29 -3.41 14.37
N VAL A 340 4.01 -3.57 14.70
CA VAL A 340 3.09 -4.47 13.96
C VAL A 340 2.99 -4.06 12.50
N THR A 341 2.85 -2.76 12.23
CA THR A 341 2.76 -2.22 10.87
C THR A 341 4.03 -2.51 10.09
N LEU A 342 5.20 -2.21 10.67
CA LEU A 342 6.49 -2.50 10.05
C LEU A 342 6.66 -4.00 9.76
N LEU A 343 6.40 -4.86 10.74
CA LEU A 343 6.52 -6.31 10.57
C LEU A 343 5.52 -6.88 9.57
N SER A 344 4.35 -6.25 9.42
CA SER A 344 3.34 -6.69 8.45
C SER A 344 3.68 -6.29 7.02
N PHE A 345 4.11 -5.04 6.80
CA PHE A 345 4.27 -4.49 5.44
C PHE A 345 5.69 -4.58 4.88
N ALA A 346 6.75 -4.53 5.71
CA ALA A 346 8.13 -4.66 5.22
C ALA A 346 8.37 -5.95 4.43
N PRO A 347 7.84 -7.13 4.84
CA PRO A 347 7.93 -8.34 4.03
C PRO A 347 7.31 -8.21 2.64
N GLY A 348 6.27 -7.38 2.45
CA GLY A 348 5.66 -7.15 1.15
C GLY A 348 6.60 -6.45 0.16
N ALA A 349 7.34 -5.44 0.62
CA ALA A 349 8.36 -4.77 -0.19
C ALA A 349 9.50 -5.74 -0.56
N ILE A 350 9.94 -6.58 0.38
CA ILE A 350 10.93 -7.64 0.11
C ILE A 350 10.37 -8.65 -0.90
N GLY A 351 9.08 -9.02 -0.77
CA GLY A 351 8.40 -9.90 -1.71
C GLY A 351 8.34 -9.33 -3.13
N GLN A 352 8.10 -8.02 -3.28
CA GLN A 352 8.16 -7.35 -4.57
C GLN A 352 9.58 -7.37 -5.16
N ALA A 353 10.60 -7.03 -4.38
CA ALA A 353 11.99 -7.05 -4.85
C ALA A 353 12.42 -8.46 -5.32
N THR A 354 12.11 -9.47 -4.50
CA THR A 354 12.39 -10.87 -4.80
C THR A 354 11.58 -11.34 -6.02
N GLY A 355 10.30 -10.97 -6.11
CA GLY A 355 9.44 -11.30 -7.24
C GLY A 355 9.93 -10.71 -8.56
N ALA A 356 10.25 -9.42 -8.59
CA ALA A 356 10.77 -8.75 -9.78
C ALA A 356 12.10 -9.35 -10.25
N SER A 357 12.99 -9.68 -9.30
CA SER A 357 14.28 -10.32 -9.59
C SER A 357 14.13 -11.76 -10.11
N LEU A 358 13.23 -12.54 -9.50
CA LEU A 358 12.95 -13.91 -9.92
C LEU A 358 12.25 -13.96 -11.28
N LEU A 359 11.37 -13.00 -11.58
CA LEU A 359 10.67 -12.90 -12.86
C LEU A 359 11.64 -12.68 -14.03
N ALA A 360 12.83 -12.12 -13.79
CA ALA A 360 13.88 -11.96 -14.81
C ALA A 360 14.53 -13.29 -15.24
N VAL A 361 14.40 -14.35 -14.44
CA VAL A 361 15.09 -15.64 -14.67
C VAL A 361 14.16 -16.85 -14.62
N ALA A 362 12.92 -16.69 -14.18
CA ALA A 362 11.96 -17.77 -14.00
C ALA A 362 10.56 -17.38 -14.49
N ASP A 363 9.84 -18.38 -15.00
CA ASP A 363 8.45 -18.25 -15.45
C ASP A 363 7.53 -17.78 -14.30
N TYR A 364 6.66 -16.81 -14.60
CA TYR A 364 5.71 -16.24 -13.64
C TYR A 364 4.82 -17.30 -12.95
N ARG A 365 4.55 -18.44 -13.61
CA ARG A 365 3.79 -19.58 -13.07
C ARG A 365 4.54 -20.30 -11.97
N LEU A 366 5.87 -20.36 -12.00
CA LEU A 366 6.67 -20.94 -10.92
C LEU A 366 6.59 -20.07 -9.66
N LEU A 367 6.65 -18.74 -9.82
CA LEU A 367 6.47 -17.80 -8.72
C LEU A 367 5.06 -17.92 -8.11
N LEU A 368 4.02 -17.97 -8.96
CA LEU A 368 2.64 -18.12 -8.52
C LEU A 368 2.36 -19.50 -7.88
N GLY A 369 2.90 -20.58 -8.44
CA GLY A 369 2.81 -21.92 -7.89
C GLY A 369 3.51 -22.02 -6.53
N GLY A 370 4.71 -21.46 -6.41
CA GLY A 370 5.41 -21.32 -5.13
C GLY A 370 4.61 -20.49 -4.13
N ALA A 371 4.01 -19.38 -4.56
CA ALA A 371 3.14 -18.56 -3.73
C ALA A 371 1.89 -19.30 -3.24
N ALA A 372 1.28 -20.12 -4.11
CA ALA A 372 0.13 -20.94 -3.77
C ALA A 372 0.49 -22.00 -2.72
N VAL A 373 1.60 -22.71 -2.90
CA VAL A 373 2.06 -23.75 -1.95
C VAL A 373 2.44 -23.13 -0.60
N ALA A 374 3.25 -22.06 -0.61
CA ALA A 374 3.64 -21.36 0.61
C ALA A 374 2.44 -20.72 1.32
N GLY A 375 1.49 -20.17 0.55
CA GLY A 375 0.24 -19.64 1.05
C GLY A 375 -0.61 -20.72 1.72
N LEU A 376 -0.78 -21.88 1.08
CA LEU A 376 -1.53 -23.00 1.64
C LEU A 376 -0.88 -23.54 2.93
N ALA A 377 0.45 -23.67 2.95
CA ALA A 377 1.19 -24.04 4.15
C ALA A 377 0.97 -23.04 5.28
N THR A 378 1.03 -21.74 4.98
CA THR A 378 0.75 -20.66 5.95
C THR A 378 -0.70 -20.71 6.43
N ALA A 379 -1.65 -20.98 5.54
CA ALA A 379 -3.06 -21.14 5.90
C ALA A 379 -3.26 -22.30 6.86
N VAL A 380 -2.70 -23.48 6.59
CA VAL A 380 -2.75 -24.65 7.49
C VAL A 380 -2.11 -24.30 8.84
N LEU A 381 -0.95 -23.63 8.82
CA LEU A 381 -0.27 -23.16 10.02
C LEU A 381 -1.00 -22.03 10.74
N CYS A 382 -1.99 -21.36 10.14
CA CYS A 382 -2.83 -20.36 10.79
C CYS A 382 -4.11 -21.00 11.36
N LEU A 383 -4.68 -21.97 10.63
CA LEU A 383 -5.91 -22.67 10.98
C LEU A 383 -5.77 -23.63 12.17
N ARG A 384 -4.56 -24.14 12.46
CA ARG A 384 -4.35 -25.00 13.64
C ARG A 384 -4.80 -24.28 14.93
N PRO A 385 -5.46 -24.90 15.89
CA PRO A 385 -5.75 -24.24 17.16
C PRO A 385 -4.43 -23.88 17.88
N VAL A 386 -4.30 -22.65 18.38
CA VAL A 386 -3.23 -22.34 19.35
C VAL A 386 -3.59 -23.12 20.61
N ARG A 387 -2.76 -24.10 21.01
CA ARG A 387 -2.87 -24.65 22.38
C ARG A 387 -2.63 -23.46 23.31
N ALA A 388 -3.62 -23.15 24.15
CA ALA A 388 -3.46 -22.09 25.14
C ALA A 388 -2.32 -22.50 26.08
N GLU A 389 -1.12 -21.96 25.86
CA GLU A 389 -0.13 -21.91 26.91
C GLU A 389 -0.65 -20.92 27.95
N ALA A 390 -0.73 -21.37 29.20
CA ALA A 390 -1.16 -20.55 30.31
C ALA A 390 -0.37 -19.23 30.30
N PRO A 391 -1.03 -18.06 30.49
CA PRO A 391 -0.33 -16.79 30.47
C PRO A 391 0.79 -16.80 31.50
N ALA A 392 2.02 -16.52 31.06
CA ALA A 392 3.13 -16.31 31.98
C ALA A 392 2.77 -15.12 32.90
N PRO A 393 2.97 -15.25 34.23
CA PRO A 393 2.64 -14.18 35.15
C PRO A 393 3.42 -12.92 34.76
N VAL A 394 2.69 -11.81 34.63
CA VAL A 394 3.25 -10.49 34.40
C VAL A 394 4.17 -10.19 35.60
N ARG A 395 5.47 -10.06 35.34
CA ARG A 395 6.45 -9.45 36.27
C ARG A 395 6.83 -8.08 35.76
#